data_AF-A0AAU7RJB6-F1
#
_entry.id   AF-A0AAU7RJB6-F1
#
_cell.length_a   1.000
_cell.length_b   1.000
_cell.length_c   1.000
_cell.angle_alpha   90.00
_cell.angle_beta   90.00
_cell.angle_gamma   90.00
#
_symmetry.space_group_name_H-M   'P 1'
#
loop_
_entity.id
_entity.type
_entity.pdbx_description
1 polymer ?
#
loop_
_entity_poly.entity_id
_entity_poly.type
_entity_poly.pdbx_seq_one_letter_code
_entity_poly.pdbx_strand_id
1 'polypeptide(L)'
;MTQTSSQEDTSTQPASESSTPSRRELNKAATRSSIAAAALELLRAKGSGNFTVEDIAASAGVSRRTFFNYFPSLEAALASVADGFMDRALEQFQLRPADETILESAQAALMALADPMSVAPMAELFSLTQDNRSLARSELEAWDHCTEQIIAAARTRLGPDVSELYLHALAGSVISCGKAAMNVWFAECGPDLSPESLAVLRQHLIDAMGLLGAGFAPSLSPSSRTEGTSSVPPTTDRF
;
A
#
# COMPACT_ATOMS: atom_id res chain seq x y z
N MET A 1 -22.34 -11.66 66.91
CA MET A 1 -22.97 -11.13 65.69
C MET A 1 -22.15 -9.93 65.24
N THR A 2 -21.64 -9.72 64.02
CA THR A 2 -21.46 -10.50 62.78
C THR A 2 -20.64 -9.55 61.87
N GLN A 3 -19.58 -10.05 61.21
CA GLN A 3 -18.89 -9.58 59.97
C GLN A 3 -18.18 -8.20 59.96
N THR A 4 -16.91 -8.02 59.52
CA THR A 4 -16.12 -8.44 58.33
C THR A 4 -16.22 -7.48 57.14
N SER A 5 -15.05 -6.93 56.73
CA SER A 5 -14.64 -6.33 55.43
C SER A 5 -15.47 -5.14 54.90
N SER A 6 -14.93 -4.17 54.16
CA SER A 6 -13.94 -4.18 53.08
C SER A 6 -13.24 -2.80 53.03
N GLN A 7 -11.91 -2.72 52.94
CA GLN A 7 -11.10 -2.80 51.72
C GLN A 7 -11.33 -1.67 50.70
N GLU A 8 -10.19 -1.06 50.37
CA GLU A 8 -9.87 -0.13 49.29
C GLU A 8 -10.76 -0.28 48.05
N ASP A 9 -11.16 0.85 47.47
CA ASP A 9 -11.11 0.95 46.01
C ASP A 9 -10.78 2.38 45.57
N THR A 10 -9.48 2.60 45.47
CA THR A 10 -8.88 3.64 44.65
C THR A 10 -9.27 3.36 43.21
N SER A 11 -10.42 3.83 42.75
CA SER A 11 -10.73 3.90 41.32
C SER A 11 -9.91 5.03 40.68
N THR A 12 -8.61 4.79 40.52
CA THR A 12 -7.84 5.39 39.44
C THR A 12 -8.27 4.69 38.16
N GLN A 13 -9.30 5.24 37.54
CA GLN A 13 -9.70 4.89 36.19
C GLN A 13 -8.59 5.37 35.24
N PRO A 14 -7.87 4.49 34.52
CA PRO A 14 -6.99 4.97 33.47
C PRO A 14 -7.89 5.42 32.31
N ALA A 15 -7.94 6.73 32.11
CA ALA A 15 -8.49 7.30 30.89
C ALA A 15 -7.68 6.75 29.71
N SER A 16 -8.36 6.05 28.82
CA SER A 16 -7.89 5.79 27.47
C SER A 16 -7.76 7.13 26.74
N GLU A 17 -6.60 7.75 26.83
CA GLU A 17 -6.24 8.89 25.99
C GLU A 17 -6.03 8.37 24.56
N SER A 18 -7.07 8.51 23.74
CA SER A 18 -6.91 8.61 22.29
C SER A 18 -5.94 9.77 22.02
N SER A 19 -4.68 9.45 21.76
CA SER A 19 -3.59 10.43 21.67
C SER A 19 -3.78 11.33 20.45
N THR A 20 -4.33 12.52 20.66
CA THR A 20 -4.31 13.58 19.65
C THR A 20 -2.85 13.96 19.39
N PRO A 21 -2.37 13.91 18.13
CA PRO A 21 -0.97 14.17 17.83
C PRO A 21 -0.58 15.57 18.31
N SER A 22 0.56 15.65 18.98
CA SER A 22 1.11 16.90 19.51
C SER A 22 1.42 17.87 18.36
N ARG A 23 1.39 19.18 18.66
CA ARG A 23 1.80 20.22 17.68
C ARG A 23 3.19 19.98 17.10
N ARG A 24 4.06 19.32 17.87
CA ARG A 24 5.41 18.95 17.43
C ARG A 24 5.38 17.82 16.38
N GLU A 25 4.54 16.81 16.57
CA GLU A 25 4.36 15.71 15.60
C GLU A 25 3.71 16.21 14.31
N LEU A 26 2.69 17.06 14.43
CA LEU A 26 2.04 17.70 13.27
C LEU A 26 3.04 18.55 12.47
N ASN A 27 3.85 19.38 13.15
CA ASN A 27 4.88 20.18 12.49
C ASN A 27 5.97 19.30 11.84
N LYS A 28 6.33 18.17 12.48
CA LYS A 28 7.29 17.20 11.93
C LYS A 28 6.74 16.55 10.66
N ALA A 29 5.51 16.07 10.68
CA ALA A 29 4.85 15.48 9.51
C ALA A 29 4.68 16.49 8.36
N ALA A 30 4.27 17.72 8.68
CA ALA A 30 4.13 18.79 7.69
C ALA A 30 5.47 19.13 7.02
N THR A 31 6.56 19.23 7.81
CA THR A 31 7.90 19.49 7.27
C THR A 31 8.37 18.33 6.38
N ARG A 32 8.16 17.08 6.82
CA ARG A 32 8.50 15.89 6.05
C ARG A 32 7.76 15.86 4.70
N SER A 33 6.47 16.16 4.71
CA SER A 33 5.62 16.23 3.51
C SER A 33 6.07 17.35 2.56
N SER A 34 6.39 18.54 3.08
CA SER A 34 6.90 19.65 2.27
C SER A 34 8.22 19.32 1.56
N ILE A 35 9.13 18.59 2.21
CA ILE A 35 10.38 18.14 1.60
C ILE A 35 10.12 17.10 0.50
N ALA A 36 9.25 16.11 0.76
CA ALA A 36 8.91 15.09 -0.23
C ALA A 36 8.22 15.69 -1.48
N ALA A 37 7.30 16.64 -1.26
CA ALA A 37 6.66 17.38 -2.35
C ALA A 37 7.68 18.17 -3.19
N ALA A 38 8.61 18.88 -2.54
CA ALA A 38 9.68 19.60 -3.25
C ALA A 38 10.58 18.67 -4.07
N ALA A 39 10.88 17.48 -3.55
CA ALA A 39 11.65 16.46 -4.28
C ALA A 39 10.90 15.98 -5.53
N LEU A 40 9.59 15.70 -5.41
CA LEU A 40 8.76 15.28 -6.55
C LEU A 40 8.63 16.39 -7.61
N GLU A 41 8.44 17.64 -7.20
CA GLU A 41 8.41 18.79 -8.12
C GLU A 41 9.72 18.93 -8.92
N LEU A 42 10.86 18.77 -8.25
CA LEU A 42 12.17 18.81 -8.90
C LEU A 42 12.38 17.61 -9.83
N LEU A 43 11.94 16.42 -9.43
CA LEU A 43 11.96 15.24 -10.29
C LEU A 43 11.13 15.46 -11.55
N ARG A 44 9.92 16.05 -11.42
CA ARG A 44 9.05 16.39 -12.55
C ARG A 44 9.67 17.44 -13.47
N ALA A 45 10.28 18.48 -12.90
CA ALA A 45 10.80 19.61 -13.66
C ALA A 45 12.16 19.35 -14.33
N LYS A 46 13.04 18.61 -13.65
CA LYS A 46 14.44 18.42 -14.09
C LYS A 46 14.75 16.99 -14.53
N GLY A 47 13.89 16.03 -14.22
CA GLY A 47 14.17 14.61 -14.41
C GLY A 47 15.15 14.06 -13.37
N SER A 48 15.28 12.74 -13.34
CA SER A 48 16.11 12.06 -12.35
C SER A 48 17.60 12.35 -12.52
N GLY A 49 18.33 12.46 -11.40
CA GLY A 49 19.77 12.70 -11.38
C GLY A 49 20.20 14.15 -11.69
N ASN A 50 19.26 15.04 -12.00
CA ASN A 50 19.53 16.43 -12.41
C ASN A 50 19.30 17.47 -11.29
N PHE A 51 19.13 17.04 -10.05
CA PHE A 51 18.92 17.91 -8.89
C PHE A 51 19.62 17.37 -7.65
N THR A 52 19.82 18.25 -6.67
CA THR A 52 20.61 17.97 -5.46
C THR A 52 19.77 18.12 -4.19
N VAL A 53 20.31 17.65 -3.05
CA VAL A 53 19.70 17.89 -1.73
C VAL A 53 19.59 19.39 -1.44
N GLU A 54 20.55 20.19 -1.90
CA GLU A 54 20.52 21.65 -1.79
C GLU A 54 19.35 22.27 -2.55
N ASP A 55 19.08 21.80 -3.77
CA ASP A 55 17.93 22.26 -4.56
C ASP A 55 16.61 21.95 -3.83
N ILE A 56 16.48 20.73 -3.29
CA ILE A 56 15.27 20.29 -2.55
C ILE A 56 15.10 21.14 -1.29
N ALA A 57 16.18 21.30 -0.51
CA ALA A 57 16.14 22.08 0.72
C ALA A 57 15.76 23.54 0.46
N ALA A 58 16.33 24.15 -0.60
CA ALA A 58 15.97 25.50 -1.02
C ALA A 58 14.49 25.58 -1.46
N SER A 59 14.01 24.63 -2.25
CA SER A 59 12.62 24.58 -2.72
C SER A 59 11.63 24.38 -1.57
N ALA A 60 11.97 23.57 -0.56
CA ALA A 60 11.16 23.33 0.64
C ALA A 60 11.31 24.40 1.72
N GLY A 61 12.19 25.40 1.53
CA GLY A 61 12.44 26.46 2.53
C GLY A 61 13.11 25.96 3.82
N VAL A 62 13.90 24.89 3.75
CA VAL A 62 14.60 24.29 4.89
C VAL A 62 16.12 24.31 4.69
N SER A 63 16.89 24.13 5.77
CA SER A 63 18.34 23.97 5.65
C SER A 63 18.72 22.55 5.19
N ARG A 64 19.91 22.37 4.60
CA ARG A 64 20.47 21.04 4.28
C ARG A 64 20.55 20.13 5.52
N ARG A 65 20.91 20.69 6.69
CA ARG A 65 20.90 19.95 7.96
C ARG A 65 19.48 19.51 8.32
N THR A 66 18.49 20.37 8.13
CA THR A 66 17.08 20.03 8.37
C THR A 66 16.65 18.89 7.46
N PHE A 67 16.97 18.94 6.16
CA PHE A 67 16.70 17.84 5.23
C PHE A 67 17.22 16.50 5.77
N PHE A 68 18.50 16.43 6.15
CA PHE A 68 19.10 15.19 6.65
C PHE A 68 18.55 14.72 8.01
N ASN A 69 17.91 15.59 8.78
CA ASN A 69 17.19 15.16 9.98
C ASN A 69 15.91 14.35 9.66
N TYR A 70 15.37 14.48 8.44
CA TYR A 70 14.17 13.78 7.99
C TYR A 70 14.47 12.63 7.04
N PHE A 71 15.44 12.80 6.14
CA PHE A 71 15.75 11.83 5.10
C PHE A 71 17.24 11.56 4.99
N PRO A 72 17.67 10.30 4.92
CA PRO A 72 19.08 9.96 4.75
C PRO A 72 19.62 10.33 3.37
N SER A 73 18.74 10.44 2.35
CA SER A 73 19.11 10.79 0.98
C SER A 73 17.93 11.44 0.22
N LEU A 74 18.20 11.98 -0.97
CA LEU A 74 17.14 12.50 -1.86
C LEU A 74 16.24 11.38 -2.37
N GLU A 75 16.80 10.20 -2.61
CA GLU A 75 16.07 9.01 -3.05
C GLU A 75 15.08 8.56 -1.97
N ALA A 76 15.47 8.59 -0.69
CA ALA A 76 14.55 8.32 0.42
C ALA A 76 13.43 9.37 0.52
N ALA A 77 13.70 10.64 0.21
CA ALA A 77 12.67 11.67 0.16
C ALA A 77 11.66 11.40 -0.96
N LEU A 78 12.13 11.00 -2.15
CA LEU A 78 11.28 10.61 -3.28
C LEU A 78 10.45 9.37 -2.97
N ALA A 79 11.07 8.30 -2.47
CA ALA A 79 10.40 7.05 -2.13
C ALA A 79 9.25 7.29 -1.15
N SER A 80 9.42 8.27 -0.25
CA SER A 80 8.41 8.60 0.74
C SER A 80 7.13 9.25 0.22
N VAL A 81 7.08 9.63 -1.05
CA VAL A 81 5.83 10.04 -1.71
C VAL A 81 4.85 8.86 -1.77
N ALA A 82 5.35 7.64 -1.96
CA ALA A 82 4.55 6.43 -1.97
C ALA A 82 4.07 6.01 -0.57
N ASP A 83 4.79 6.36 0.50
CA ASP A 83 4.40 6.08 1.89
C ASP A 83 2.97 6.59 2.18
N GLY A 84 2.62 7.78 1.66
CA GLY A 84 1.30 8.37 1.90
C GLY A 84 0.13 7.56 1.33
N PHE A 85 0.35 6.69 0.35
CA PHE A 85 -0.69 5.74 -0.08
C PHE A 85 -0.84 4.59 0.92
N MET A 86 0.28 4.02 1.37
CA MET A 86 0.30 2.92 2.34
C MET A 86 -0.26 3.36 3.70
N ASP A 87 0.11 4.54 4.19
CA ASP A 87 -0.40 5.10 5.45
C ASP A 87 -1.92 5.19 5.43
N ARG A 88 -2.50 5.72 4.35
CA ARG A 88 -3.97 5.81 4.18
C ARG A 88 -4.61 4.43 4.08
N ALA A 89 -3.99 3.49 3.38
CA ALA A 89 -4.49 2.11 3.31
C ALA A 89 -4.51 1.46 4.70
N LEU A 90 -3.47 1.67 5.51
CA LEU A 90 -3.40 1.16 6.88
C LEU A 90 -4.40 1.85 7.81
N GLU A 91 -4.63 3.16 7.66
CA GLU A 91 -5.69 3.87 8.37
C GLU A 91 -7.06 3.26 8.05
N GLN A 92 -7.37 3.02 6.77
CA GLN A 92 -8.63 2.38 6.37
C GLN A 92 -8.74 0.95 6.89
N PHE A 93 -7.63 0.21 6.93
CA PHE A 93 -7.57 -1.14 7.49
C PHE A 93 -7.89 -1.17 8.99
N GLN A 94 -7.38 -0.20 9.76
CA GLN A 94 -7.63 -0.09 11.20
C GLN A 94 -9.10 0.21 11.53
N LEU A 95 -9.84 0.85 10.62
CA LEU A 95 -11.27 1.11 10.76
C LEU A 95 -12.15 -0.12 10.51
N ARG A 96 -11.58 -1.23 10.03
CA ARG A 96 -12.34 -2.44 9.69
C ARG A 96 -12.79 -3.23 10.92
N PRO A 97 -14.02 -3.80 10.92
CA PRO A 97 -14.50 -4.67 12.00
C PRO A 97 -13.51 -5.80 12.31
N ALA A 98 -13.25 -6.09 13.59
CA ALA A 98 -12.21 -7.03 14.01
C ALA A 98 -12.51 -8.51 13.67
N ASP A 99 -13.77 -8.83 13.39
CA ASP A 99 -14.26 -10.16 13.00
C ASP A 99 -14.05 -10.48 11.52
N GLU A 100 -13.71 -9.49 10.69
CA GLU A 100 -13.29 -9.71 9.30
C GLU A 100 -11.91 -10.37 9.22
N THR A 101 -11.74 -11.22 8.21
CA THR A 101 -10.41 -11.75 7.88
C THR A 101 -9.49 -10.61 7.44
N ILE A 102 -8.17 -10.79 7.63
CA ILE A 102 -7.18 -9.78 7.23
C ILE A 102 -7.30 -9.43 5.74
N LEU A 103 -7.58 -10.43 4.90
CA LEU A 103 -7.67 -10.23 3.47
C LEU A 103 -8.93 -9.44 3.07
N GLU A 104 -10.09 -9.75 3.66
CA GLU A 104 -11.31 -8.96 3.45
C GLU A 104 -11.11 -7.51 3.90
N SER A 105 -10.52 -7.31 5.07
CA SER A 105 -10.20 -5.97 5.58
C SER A 105 -9.19 -5.22 4.70
N ALA A 106 -8.16 -5.90 4.18
CA ALA A 106 -7.18 -5.30 3.28
C ALA A 106 -7.80 -4.93 1.92
N GLN A 107 -8.66 -5.79 1.36
CA GLN A 107 -9.39 -5.50 0.12
C GLN A 107 -10.33 -4.31 0.32
N ALA A 108 -11.08 -4.29 1.42
CA ALA A 108 -11.97 -3.17 1.76
C ALA A 108 -11.21 -1.86 1.98
N ALA A 109 -10.04 -1.91 2.62
CA ALA A 109 -9.18 -0.75 2.83
C ALA A 109 -8.67 -0.16 1.51
N LEU A 110 -8.23 -1.01 0.57
CA LEU A 110 -7.84 -0.57 -0.77
C LEU A 110 -9.03 -0.03 -1.57
N MET A 111 -10.21 -0.64 -1.48
CA MET A 111 -11.43 -0.12 -2.12
C MET A 111 -11.87 1.23 -1.56
N ALA A 112 -11.65 1.48 -0.27
CA ALA A 112 -11.98 2.75 0.37
C ALA A 112 -11.16 3.93 -0.17
N LEU A 113 -10.01 3.67 -0.80
CA LEU A 113 -9.24 4.66 -1.57
C LEU A 113 -9.85 4.88 -2.97
N ALA A 114 -11.19 4.87 -3.06
CA ALA A 114 -11.97 4.78 -4.30
C ALA A 114 -11.70 5.89 -5.34
N ASP A 115 -11.13 7.02 -4.92
CA ASP A 115 -10.72 8.09 -5.83
C ASP A 115 -9.46 7.68 -6.61
N PRO A 116 -9.50 7.60 -7.96
CA PRO A 116 -8.32 7.36 -8.79
C PRO A 116 -7.16 8.33 -8.49
N MET A 117 -7.45 9.55 -8.04
CA MET A 117 -6.41 10.51 -7.68
C MET A 117 -5.59 10.10 -6.45
N SER A 118 -6.08 9.14 -5.65
CA SER A 118 -5.34 8.58 -4.51
C SER A 118 -4.09 7.82 -4.93
N VAL A 119 -4.09 7.21 -6.12
CA VAL A 119 -2.93 6.48 -6.66
C VAL A 119 -2.01 7.36 -7.51
N ALA A 120 -2.43 8.58 -7.86
CA ALA A 120 -1.70 9.45 -8.78
C ALA A 120 -0.24 9.75 -8.35
N PRO A 121 0.06 10.12 -7.09
CA PRO A 121 1.44 10.41 -6.69
C PRO A 121 2.36 9.19 -6.77
N MET A 122 1.81 8.01 -6.45
CA MET A 122 2.53 6.75 -6.52
C MET A 122 2.78 6.32 -7.97
N ALA A 123 1.78 6.47 -8.83
CA ALA A 123 1.86 6.20 -10.27
C ALA A 123 2.85 7.16 -10.97
N GLU A 124 2.80 8.44 -10.61
CA GLU A 124 3.72 9.47 -11.12
C GLU A 124 5.16 9.17 -10.72
N LEU A 125 5.40 8.89 -9.42
CA LEU A 125 6.72 8.52 -8.95
C LEU A 125 7.23 7.30 -9.71
N PHE A 126 6.46 6.21 -9.77
CA PHE A 126 6.82 5.00 -10.49
C PHE A 126 7.22 5.28 -11.95
N SER A 127 6.41 6.10 -12.64
CA SER A 127 6.64 6.48 -14.04
C SER A 127 7.93 7.29 -14.24
N LEU A 128 8.23 8.21 -13.32
CA LEU A 128 9.42 9.07 -13.39
C LEU A 128 10.71 8.32 -13.00
N THR A 129 10.60 7.19 -12.29
CA THR A 129 11.76 6.48 -11.72
C THR A 129 12.05 5.13 -12.35
N GLN A 130 11.18 4.61 -13.23
CA GLN A 130 11.28 3.28 -13.84
C GLN A 130 12.65 3.00 -14.49
N ASP A 131 13.20 3.96 -15.23
CA ASP A 131 14.50 3.79 -15.91
C ASP A 131 15.71 4.09 -15.01
N ASN A 132 15.51 4.44 -13.74
CA ASN A 132 16.60 4.88 -12.87
C ASN A 132 17.10 3.80 -11.91
N ARG A 133 18.23 3.18 -12.27
CA ARG A 133 18.92 2.21 -11.42
C ARG A 133 19.44 2.77 -10.09
N SER A 134 19.65 4.08 -9.96
CA SER A 134 20.07 4.68 -8.68
C SER A 134 18.96 4.68 -7.63
N LEU A 135 17.70 4.63 -8.06
CA LEU A 135 16.53 4.63 -7.18
C LEU A 135 16.10 3.23 -6.73
N ALA A 136 16.59 2.17 -7.39
CA ALA A 136 16.22 0.79 -7.10
C ALA A 136 16.47 0.38 -5.63
N ARG A 137 17.53 0.92 -5.00
CA ARG A 137 17.81 0.64 -3.58
C ARG A 137 16.78 1.27 -2.66
N SER A 138 16.49 2.55 -2.85
CA SER A 138 15.52 3.25 -2.00
C SER A 138 14.09 2.77 -2.24
N GLU A 139 13.80 2.32 -3.47
CA GLU A 139 12.54 1.63 -3.77
C GLU A 139 12.44 0.32 -2.98
N LEU A 140 13.49 -0.51 -2.96
CA LEU A 140 13.52 -1.73 -2.14
C LEU A 140 13.34 -1.42 -0.66
N GLU A 141 14.06 -0.42 -0.14
CA GLU A 141 13.94 0.02 1.26
C GLU A 141 12.51 0.51 1.59
N ALA A 142 11.84 1.19 0.67
CA ALA A 142 10.45 1.62 0.86
C ALA A 142 9.46 0.44 0.84
N TRP A 143 9.68 -0.54 -0.04
CA TRP A 143 8.88 -1.77 -0.05
C TRP A 143 9.07 -2.60 1.23
N ASP A 144 10.31 -2.71 1.72
CA ASP A 144 10.62 -3.38 2.98
C ASP A 144 9.95 -2.65 4.15
N HIS A 145 10.01 -1.31 4.17
CA HIS A 145 9.32 -0.51 5.19
C HIS A 145 7.80 -0.73 5.17
N CYS A 146 7.16 -0.74 4.00
CA CYS A 146 5.74 -1.04 3.87
C CYS A 146 5.42 -2.47 4.37
N THR A 147 6.29 -3.44 4.08
CA THR A 147 6.15 -4.82 4.56
C THR A 147 6.13 -4.88 6.08
N GLU A 148 7.07 -4.19 6.75
CA GLU A 148 7.13 -4.11 8.21
C GLU A 148 5.87 -3.48 8.82
N GLN A 149 5.33 -2.43 8.19
CA GLN A 149 4.09 -1.80 8.66
C GLN A 149 2.88 -2.75 8.56
N ILE A 150 2.76 -3.50 7.46
CA ILE A 150 1.70 -4.50 7.30
C ILE A 150 1.84 -5.61 8.35
N ILE A 151 3.07 -6.10 8.60
CA ILE A 151 3.34 -7.09 9.64
C ILE A 151 2.90 -6.58 11.02
N ALA A 152 3.25 -5.33 11.36
CA ALA A 152 2.87 -4.72 12.64
C ALA A 152 1.34 -4.60 12.80
N ALA A 153 0.64 -4.18 11.75
CA ALA A 153 -0.82 -4.09 11.73
C ALA A 153 -1.47 -5.48 11.87
N ALA A 154 -0.99 -6.48 11.12
CA ALA A 154 -1.51 -7.84 11.18
C ALA A 154 -1.26 -8.50 12.55
N ARG A 155 -0.07 -8.30 13.15
CA ARG A 155 0.26 -8.81 14.49
C ARG A 155 -0.65 -8.20 15.56
N THR A 156 -0.91 -6.89 15.47
CA THR A 156 -1.80 -6.20 16.40
C THR A 156 -3.22 -6.79 16.35
N ARG A 157 -3.68 -7.16 15.15
CA ARG A 157 -5.04 -7.66 14.92
C ARG A 157 -5.21 -9.14 15.26
N LEU A 158 -4.22 -9.97 14.96
CA LEU A 158 -4.27 -11.43 15.17
C LEU A 158 -3.78 -11.87 16.54
N GLY A 159 -3.13 -10.98 17.29
CA GLY A 159 -2.56 -11.26 18.60
C GLY A 159 -1.14 -11.82 18.53
N PRO A 160 -0.50 -12.02 19.70
CA PRO A 160 0.92 -12.34 19.80
C PRO A 160 1.29 -13.77 19.38
N ASP A 161 0.32 -14.69 19.33
CA ASP A 161 0.57 -16.12 19.06
C ASP A 161 0.57 -16.47 17.56
N VAL A 162 0.34 -15.49 16.69
CA VAL A 162 0.35 -15.69 15.24
C VAL A 162 1.75 -16.09 14.75
N SER A 163 1.80 -17.02 13.79
CA SER A 163 3.06 -17.47 13.19
C SER A 163 3.78 -16.34 12.45
N GLU A 164 5.08 -16.18 12.71
CA GLU A 164 5.94 -15.24 11.97
C GLU A 164 5.95 -15.54 10.47
N LEU A 165 5.94 -16.84 10.09
CA LEU A 165 5.86 -17.23 8.68
C LEU A 165 4.56 -16.74 8.03
N TYR A 166 3.44 -16.81 8.75
CA TYR A 166 2.16 -16.32 8.26
C TYR A 166 2.19 -14.80 8.04
N LEU A 167 2.72 -14.04 9.01
CA LEU A 167 2.84 -12.58 8.90
C LEU A 167 3.68 -12.15 7.70
N HIS A 168 4.86 -12.77 7.52
CA HIS A 168 5.76 -12.45 6.42
C HIS A 168 5.19 -12.88 5.06
N ALA A 169 4.57 -14.06 4.98
CA ALA A 169 3.92 -14.52 3.76
C ALA A 169 2.77 -13.59 3.35
N LEU A 170 1.91 -13.23 4.29
CA LEU A 170 0.81 -12.30 4.06
C LEU A 170 1.30 -10.94 3.56
N ALA A 171 2.22 -10.30 4.30
CA ALA A 171 2.71 -8.98 3.95
C ALA A 171 3.45 -8.98 2.60
N GLY A 172 4.32 -9.97 2.37
CA GLY A 172 5.02 -10.14 1.11
C GLY A 172 4.08 -10.36 -0.08
N SER A 173 2.98 -11.11 0.12
CA SER A 173 1.95 -11.29 -0.91
C SER A 173 1.22 -9.99 -1.22
N VAL A 174 0.80 -9.22 -0.21
CA VAL A 174 0.12 -7.92 -0.42
C VAL A 174 1.01 -6.94 -1.18
N ILE A 175 2.29 -6.83 -0.80
CA ILE A 175 3.27 -5.98 -1.49
C ILE A 175 3.49 -6.46 -2.93
N SER A 176 3.59 -7.77 -3.15
CA SER A 176 3.74 -8.34 -4.49
C SER A 176 2.54 -8.04 -5.40
N CYS A 177 1.32 -8.06 -4.86
CA CYS A 177 0.12 -7.64 -5.59
C CYS A 177 0.19 -6.17 -6.02
N GLY A 178 0.64 -5.27 -5.13
CA GLY A 178 0.85 -3.85 -5.45
C GLY A 178 1.88 -3.65 -6.57
N LYS A 179 3.02 -4.33 -6.49
CA LYS A 179 4.08 -4.29 -7.51
C LYS A 179 3.60 -4.83 -8.86
N ALA A 180 2.84 -5.93 -8.85
CA ALA A 180 2.27 -6.51 -10.06
C ALA A 180 1.32 -5.52 -10.75
N ALA A 181 0.43 -4.88 -9.97
CA ALA A 181 -0.51 -3.89 -10.50
C ALA A 181 0.20 -2.69 -11.16
N MET A 182 1.25 -2.15 -10.53
CA MET A 182 2.05 -1.06 -11.13
C MET A 182 2.74 -1.49 -12.42
N ASN A 183 3.38 -2.65 -12.42
CA ASN A 183 4.11 -3.15 -13.59
C ASN A 183 3.18 -3.39 -14.79
N VAL A 184 2.01 -4.00 -14.55
CA VAL A 184 1.01 -4.24 -15.60
C VAL A 184 0.43 -2.93 -16.10
N TRP A 185 0.01 -2.04 -15.20
CA TRP A 185 -0.49 -0.72 -15.55
C TRP A 185 0.50 0.08 -16.41
N PHE A 186 1.76 0.16 -16.00
CA PHE A 186 2.76 0.91 -16.75
C PHE A 186 3.07 0.28 -18.12
N ALA A 187 2.99 -1.05 -18.23
CA ALA A 187 3.13 -1.73 -19.52
C ALA A 187 1.94 -1.44 -20.47
N GLU A 188 0.73 -1.25 -19.94
CA GLU A 188 -0.48 -0.99 -20.72
C GLU A 188 -0.68 0.49 -21.05
N CYS A 189 -0.47 1.37 -20.07
CA CYS A 189 -0.80 2.80 -20.14
C CYS A 189 0.44 3.71 -20.24
N GLY A 190 1.64 3.18 -20.00
CA GLY A 190 2.86 3.98 -19.93
C GLY A 190 2.80 5.03 -18.81
N PRO A 191 3.41 6.21 -18.99
CA PRO A 191 3.40 7.28 -18.00
C PRO A 191 2.10 8.12 -18.02
N ASP A 192 0.99 7.62 -18.58
CA ASP A 192 -0.27 8.37 -18.63
C ASP A 192 -0.89 8.50 -17.24
N LEU A 193 -1.04 9.73 -16.75
CA LEU A 193 -1.65 10.04 -15.45
C LEU A 193 -3.09 10.59 -15.60
N SER A 194 -3.72 10.38 -16.75
CA SER A 194 -5.13 10.68 -16.95
C SER A 194 -6.02 9.93 -15.95
N PRO A 195 -7.19 10.48 -15.56
CA PRO A 195 -8.13 9.78 -14.69
C PRO A 195 -8.54 8.39 -15.20
N GLU A 196 -8.56 8.20 -16.52
CA GLU A 196 -8.86 6.91 -17.16
C GLU A 196 -7.74 5.89 -16.91
N SER A 197 -6.48 6.28 -17.14
CA SER A 197 -5.31 5.44 -16.85
C SER A 197 -5.18 5.12 -15.35
N LEU A 198 -5.40 6.10 -14.47
CA LEU A 198 -5.36 5.88 -13.03
C LEU A 198 -6.49 4.96 -12.54
N ALA A 199 -7.65 4.96 -13.21
CA ALA A 199 -8.71 4.01 -12.94
C ALA A 199 -8.31 2.57 -13.31
N VAL A 200 -7.50 2.37 -14.36
CA VAL A 200 -6.92 1.06 -14.72
C VAL A 200 -5.95 0.59 -13.64
N LEU A 201 -5.01 1.43 -13.18
CA LEU A 201 -4.11 1.08 -12.07
C LEU A 201 -4.90 0.66 -10.81
N ARG A 202 -5.93 1.42 -10.46
CA ARG A 202 -6.80 1.10 -9.32
C ARG A 202 -7.48 -0.25 -9.50
N GLN A 203 -7.98 -0.54 -10.70
CA GLN A 203 -8.62 -1.83 -10.98
C GLN A 203 -7.63 -2.99 -10.83
N HIS A 204 -6.41 -2.84 -11.36
CA HIS A 204 -5.34 -3.84 -11.20
C HIS A 204 -4.97 -4.09 -9.74
N LEU A 205 -4.96 -3.05 -8.88
CA LEU A 205 -4.74 -3.23 -7.43
C LEU A 205 -5.85 -4.07 -6.78
N ILE A 206 -7.12 -3.84 -7.15
CA ILE A 206 -8.26 -4.59 -6.63
C ILE A 206 -8.22 -6.05 -7.12
N ASP A 207 -7.97 -6.25 -8.42
CA ASP A 207 -7.95 -7.56 -9.05
C ASP A 207 -6.80 -8.42 -8.50
N ALA A 208 -5.62 -7.83 -8.31
CA ALA A 208 -4.47 -8.53 -7.73
C ALA A 208 -4.75 -9.03 -6.29
N MET A 209 -5.49 -8.26 -5.49
CA MET A 209 -5.94 -8.67 -4.16
C MET A 209 -7.04 -9.74 -4.23
N GLY A 210 -7.94 -9.65 -5.22
CA GLY A 210 -8.95 -10.68 -5.49
C GLY A 210 -8.31 -12.04 -5.86
N LEU A 211 -7.26 -12.03 -6.67
CA LEU A 211 -6.48 -13.24 -7.00
C LEU A 211 -5.86 -13.89 -5.77
N LEU A 212 -5.35 -13.09 -4.83
CA LEU A 212 -4.81 -13.58 -3.57
C LEU A 212 -5.89 -14.31 -2.75
N GLY A 213 -7.13 -13.79 -2.72
CA GLY A 213 -8.24 -14.42 -2.01
C GLY A 213 -8.80 -15.68 -2.67
N ALA A 214 -8.75 -15.75 -3.99
CA ALA A 214 -9.15 -16.94 -4.74
C ALA A 214 -8.06 -18.02 -4.79
N GLY A 215 -6.88 -17.79 -4.20
CA GLY A 215 -5.75 -18.72 -4.25
C GLY A 215 -5.13 -18.86 -5.64
N PHE A 216 -5.17 -17.80 -6.46
CA PHE A 216 -4.67 -17.76 -7.84
C PHE A 216 -5.33 -18.78 -8.79
N ALA A 217 -6.58 -19.19 -8.51
CA ALA A 217 -7.36 -19.93 -9.49
C ALA A 217 -7.47 -19.08 -10.77
N PRO A 218 -7.01 -19.56 -11.94
CA PRO A 218 -7.12 -18.78 -13.16
C PRO A 218 -8.60 -18.50 -13.42
N SER A 219 -8.94 -17.21 -13.61
CA SER A 219 -10.26 -16.84 -14.11
C SER A 219 -10.40 -17.48 -15.48
N LEU A 220 -11.07 -18.63 -15.55
CA LEU A 220 -11.44 -19.25 -16.80
C LEU A 220 -12.37 -18.27 -17.51
N SER A 221 -11.83 -17.51 -18.46
CA SER A 221 -12.64 -16.74 -19.39
C SER A 221 -13.66 -17.70 -20.03
N PRO A 222 -14.97 -17.44 -19.96
CA PRO A 222 -15.95 -18.26 -20.65
C PRO A 222 -15.85 -17.96 -22.14
N SER A 223 -14.92 -18.60 -22.83
CA SER A 223 -14.81 -18.54 -24.28
C SER A 223 -14.38 -19.89 -24.80
N SER A 224 -15.31 -20.52 -25.52
CA SER A 224 -15.27 -21.83 -26.19
C SER A 224 -15.83 -23.04 -25.44
N ARG A 225 -17.08 -22.95 -24.97
CA ARG A 225 -17.99 -24.10 -25.07
C ARG A 225 -18.63 -24.09 -26.47
N THR A 226 -17.84 -24.47 -27.48
CA THR A 226 -18.43 -24.83 -28.78
C THR A 226 -19.04 -26.20 -28.60
N GLU A 227 -20.37 -26.24 -28.76
CA GLU A 227 -21.20 -27.43 -28.79
C GLU A 227 -20.60 -28.47 -29.74
N GLY A 228 -20.04 -29.55 -29.18
CA GLY A 228 -19.87 -30.79 -29.90
C GLY A 228 -21.25 -31.43 -30.06
N THR A 229 -21.94 -31.06 -31.13
CA THR A 229 -23.18 -31.70 -31.56
C THR A 229 -22.93 -33.19 -31.79
N SER A 230 -23.64 -33.98 -30.99
CA SER A 230 -23.78 -35.42 -31.15
C SER A 230 -24.23 -35.75 -32.57
N SER A 231 -23.40 -36.49 -33.30
CA SER A 231 -23.78 -37.16 -34.54
C SER A 231 -23.37 -38.63 -34.42
N VAL A 232 -24.35 -39.44 -33.99
CA VAL A 232 -24.30 -40.90 -34.03
C VAL A 232 -24.70 -41.33 -35.45
N PRO A 233 -23.91 -42.15 -36.17
CA PRO A 233 -24.39 -42.77 -37.40
C PRO A 233 -25.14 -44.09 -37.08
N PRO A 234 -26.17 -44.48 -37.86
CA PRO A 234 -26.91 -45.69 -37.61
C PRO A 234 -26.10 -46.92 -38.03
N THR A 235 -25.98 -47.88 -37.11
CA THR A 235 -25.50 -49.25 -37.38
C THR A 235 -26.50 -49.94 -38.29
N THR A 236 -26.08 -50.28 -39.51
CA THR A 236 -26.87 -51.14 -40.41
C THR A 236 -26.73 -52.57 -39.93
N ASP A 237 -27.87 -53.13 -39.56
CA ASP A 237 -28.06 -54.51 -39.14
C ASP A 237 -27.79 -55.48 -40.31
N ARG A 238 -27.07 -56.55 -40.02
CA ARG A 238 -26.89 -57.70 -40.91
C ARG A 238 -26.68 -58.93 -40.04
N PHE A 239 -27.76 -59.54 -39.57
CA PHE A 239 -28.14 -60.96 -39.78
C PHE A 239 -29.44 -61.29 -39.05
#